data_AF-A0A5E4V7R3-F1
#
_entry.id   AF-A0A5E4V7R3-F1
#
_cell.length_a   1.000
_cell.length_b   1.000
_cell.length_c   1.000
_cell.angle_alpha   90.00
_cell.angle_beta   90.00
_cell.angle_gamma   90.00
#
_symmetry.space_group_name_H-M   'P 1'
#
loop_
_entity.id
_entity.type
_entity.pdbx_description
1 polymer ?
#
loop_
_entity_poly.entity_id
_entity_poly.type
_entity_poly.pdbx_seq_one_letter_code
_entity_poly.pdbx_strand_id
1 'polypeptide(L)' 'MSSLIGLLVAIVLVGVPVWRILTRLGLSPWFTVLAFIPVVNIISLWLLSYATWPGQRTPVQASNG' A
#
# COMPACT_ATOMS: atom_id res chain seq x y z
N MET A 1 -1.00 -5.43 -19.87
CA MET A 1 0.00 -6.24 -19.13
C MET A 1 1.25 -5.44 -18.78
N SER A 2 1.67 -4.49 -19.63
CA SER A 2 2.94 -3.72 -19.48
C SER A 2 2.98 -2.74 -18.30
N SER A 3 1.84 -2.21 -17.84
CA SER A 3 1.80 -1.17 -16.80
C SER A 3 2.26 -1.66 -15.42
N LEU A 4 2.09 -2.95 -15.13
CA LEU A 4 2.47 -3.53 -13.84
C LEU A 4 4.00 -3.63 -13.69
N ILE A 5 4.69 -3.95 -14.79
CA ILE A 5 6.15 -4.04 -14.84
C ILE A 5 6.76 -2.65 -14.63
N GLY A 6 6.20 -1.61 -15.26
CA GLY A 6 6.64 -0.22 -15.08
C GLY A 6 6.51 0.26 -13.62
N LEU A 7 5.42 -0.09 -12.95
CA LEU A 7 5.20 0.24 -11.54
C LEU A 7 6.23 -0.46 -10.62
N LEU A 8 6.48 -1.75 -10.84
CA LEU A 8 7.47 -2.50 -10.07
C LEU A 8 8.89 -1.94 -10.26
N VAL A 9 9.25 -1.57 -11.48
CA VAL A 9 10.54 -0.93 -11.77
C VAL A 9 10.64 0.40 -11.03
N ALA A 10 9.61 1.25 -11.06
CA ALA A 10 9.62 2.53 -10.35
C ALA A 10 9.79 2.36 -8.82
N ILE A 11 9.11 1.39 -8.22
CA ILE A 11 9.24 1.09 -6.78
C ILE A 11 10.68 0.69 -6.43
N VAL A 12 11.30 -0.17 -7.22
CA VAL A 12 12.69 -0.59 -6.98
C VAL A 12 13.66 0.57 -7.20
N LEU A 13 13.44 1.38 -8.25
CA LEU A 13 14.29 2.49 -8.62
C LEU A 13 14.29 3.61 -7.56
N VAL A 14 13.22 3.74 -6.78
CA VAL A 14 13.12 4.67 -5.64
C VAL A 14 13.51 4.00 -4.33
N GLY A 15 13.13 2.74 -4.10
CA GLY A 15 13.42 2.02 -2.87
C GLY A 15 14.91 1.76 -2.63
N VAL A 16 15.66 1.41 -3.68
CA VAL A 16 17.11 1.16 -3.62
C VAL A 16 17.90 2.40 -3.19
N PRO A 17 17.75 3.59 -3.80
CA PRO A 17 18.49 4.76 -3.37
C PRO A 17 18.10 5.22 -1.96
N VAL A 18 16.82 5.10 -1.57
CA VAL A 18 16.39 5.38 -0.18
C VAL A 18 17.15 4.47 0.80
N TRP A 19 17.19 3.16 0.57
CA TRP A 19 17.97 2.24 1.41
C TRP A 19 19.47 2.58 1.44
N ARG A 20 20.06 2.93 0.30
CA ARG A 20 21.47 3.38 0.24
C ARG A 20 21.72 4.68 0.99
N ILE A 21 20.77 5.61 1.01
CA ILE A 21 20.90 6.86 1.76
C ILE A 21 20.84 6.57 3.26
N LEU A 22 19.86 5.79 3.73
CA LEU A 22 19.74 5.46 5.16
C LEU A 22 20.96 4.72 5.69
N THR A 23 21.51 3.78 4.92
CA THR A 23 22.74 3.06 5.30
C THR A 23 23.97 3.97 5.31
N ARG A 24 24.05 4.95 4.39
CA ARG A 24 25.11 5.98 4.41
C ARG A 24 25.02 6.94 5.58
N LEU A 25 23.81 7.20 6.09
CA LEU A 25 23.59 8.05 7.25
C LEU A 25 23.94 7.35 8.58
N GLY A 26 24.39 6.09 8.55
CA GLY A 26 24.65 5.28 9.75
C GLY A 26 23.36 4.88 10.48
N LEU A 27 22.19 5.10 9.86
CA LEU A 27 20.90 4.72 10.42
C LEU A 27 20.65 3.24 10.17
N SER A 28 19.99 2.61 11.15
CA SER A 28 19.62 1.21 11.07
C SER A 28 18.79 0.95 9.80
N PRO A 29 19.12 -0.06 8.97
CA PRO A 29 18.39 -0.42 7.76
C PRO A 29 16.88 -0.63 7.98
N TRP A 30 16.48 -0.96 9.22
CA TRP A 30 15.10 -1.07 9.68
C TRP A 30 14.27 0.20 9.49
N PHE A 31 14.88 1.39 9.47
CA PHE A 31 14.18 2.62 9.14
C PHE A 31 13.69 2.66 7.68
N THR A 32 14.27 1.86 6.80
CA THR A 32 13.76 1.66 5.43
C THR A 32 12.37 1.02 5.48
N VAL A 33 12.15 0.06 6.39
CA VAL A 33 10.82 -0.56 6.60
C VAL A 33 9.82 0.47 7.12
N LEU A 34 10.24 1.34 8.06
CA LEU A 34 9.40 2.46 8.51
C LEU A 34 9.06 3.42 7.37
N ALA A 35 10.00 3.72 6.47
CA ALA A 35 9.77 4.56 5.31
C ALA A 35 8.76 3.95 4.32
N PHE A 36 8.61 2.62 4.32
CA PHE A 36 7.59 1.91 3.53
C PHE A 36 6.20 1.93 4.17
N ILE A 37 6.07 2.16 5.49
CA ILE A 37 4.76 2.24 6.18
C ILE A 37 3.78 3.22 5.50
N PRO A 38 4.14 4.49 5.22
CA PRO A 38 3.23 5.41 4.54
C PRO A 38 2.89 4.97 3.12
N VAL A 39 3.80 4.30 2.40
CA VAL A 39 3.53 3.76 1.05
C VAL A 39 2.50 2.63 1.12
N VAL A 40 2.67 1.69 2.06
CA VAL A 40 1.73 0.59 2.29
C VAL A 40 0.35 1.11 2.71
N ASN A 41 0.30 2.21 3.48
CA ASN A 41 -0.96 2.85 3.85
C ASN A 41 -1.72 3.35 2.61
N ILE A 42 -1.06 4.08 1.71
CA ILE A 42 -1.68 4.57 0.46
C ILE A 42 -2.18 3.40 -0.40
N ILE A 43 -1.39 2.34 -0.55
CA ILE A 43 -1.79 1.14 -1.30
C ILE A 43 -3.02 0.48 -0.65
N SER A 44 -3.05 0.40 0.68
CA SER A 44 -4.18 -0.16 1.42
C SER A 44 -5.46 0.65 1.21
N LEU A 45 -5.37 1.97 1.23
CA LEU A 45 -6.51 2.86 0.94
C LEU A 45 -6.99 2.72 -0.50
N TRP A 46 -6.05 2.59 -1.44
CA TRP A 46 -6.37 2.36 -2.85
C TRP A 46 -7.08 1.02 -3.03
N LEU A 47 -6.60 -0.05 -2.38
CA LEU A 47 -7.24 -1.37 -2.39
C LEU A 47 -8.63 -1.33 -1.73
N LEU A 48 -8.77 -0.62 -0.60
CA LEU A 48 -10.05 -0.44 0.08
C LEU A 48 -11.07 0.31 -0.80
N SER A 49 -10.62 1.20 -1.67
CA SER A 49 -11.51 1.89 -2.62
C SER A 49 -12.15 0.93 -3.64
N TYR A 50 -11.44 -0.14 -4.00
CA TYR A 50 -11.95 -1.21 -4.86
C TYR A 50 -12.69 -2.30 -4.09
N ALA A 51 -12.55 -2.34 -2.76
CA ALA A 51 -13.21 -3.33 -1.94
C ALA A 51 -14.71 -3.01 -1.81
N THR A 52 -15.55 -4.02 -2.03
CA THR A 52 -16.99 -3.90 -1.84
C THR A 52 -17.30 -3.66 -0.37
N TRP A 53 -17.99 -2.56 -0.06
CA TRP A 53 -18.36 -2.22 1.30
C TRP A 53 -19.37 -3.23 1.87
N PRO A 54 -19.11 -3.82 3.05
CA PRO A 54 -19.99 -4.84 3.65
C PRO A 54 -21.33 -4.29 4.17
N GLY A 55 -21.58 -2.98 4.04
CA GLY A 55 -22.77 -2.27 4.54
C GLY A 55 -23.94 -2.16 3.56
N GLN A 56 -23.84 -2.65 2.31
CA GLN A 56 -24.94 -2.59 1.35
C GLN A 56 -26.00 -3.70 1.52
N ARG A 57 -26.03 -4.42 2.66
CA ARG A 57 -27.16 -5.31 2.96
C ARG A 57 -28.40 -4.46 3.21
N THR A 58 -29.25 -4.34 2.20
CA THR A 58 -30.51 -3.62 2.26
C THR A 58 -31.35 -4.19 3.43
N PRO A 59 -31.93 -3.36 4.31
CA PRO A 59 -32.74 -3.80 5.46
C PRO A 59 -34.02 -4.60 5.14
N VAL A 60 -34.23 -5.02 3.89
CA VAL A 60 -35.47 -5.67 3.40
C VAL A 60 -35.72 -7.04 4.07
N GLN A 61 -34.76 -7.58 4.82
CA GLN A 61 -34.90 -8.85 5.54
C GLN A 61 -35.40 -8.70 6.99
N ALA A 62 -35.54 -7.48 7.54
CA ALA A 62 -35.90 -7.26 8.94
C ALA A 62 -37.41 -7.03 9.20
N SER A 63 -38.28 -7.06 8.18
CA SER A 63 -39.71 -6.77 8.33
C SER A 63 -40.66 -7.91 7.93
N ASN A 64 -40.16 -9.12 7.65
CA ASN A 64 -40.97 -10.26 7.21
C ASN A 64 -40.68 -11.54 8.02
N GLY A 65 -40.75 -11.45 9.34
CA GLY A 65 -40.68 -12.58 10.27
C GLY A 65 -41.42 -12.28 11.56
#